data_AF-A0A958XP12-F1
#
_entry.id   AF-A0A958XP12-F1
#
_cell.length_a   1.000
_cell.length_b   1.000
_cell.length_c   1.000
_cell.angle_alpha   90.00
_cell.angle_beta   90.00
_cell.angle_gamma   90.00
#
_symmetry.space_group_name_H-M   'P 1'
#
loop_
_entity.id
_entity.type
_entity.pdbx_description
1 polymer ?
#
loop_
_entity_poly.entity_id
_entity_poly.type
_entity_poly.pdbx_seq_one_letter_code
_entity_poly.pdbx_strand_id
1 'polypeptide(L)' 'MKPLFTFLIVVFYSSLAFAQSSYGEAIRQGDAALRRGEYKTAIKKYFAAEAFDPSKKATVQAKVNAAFDKIEALRLE' A
#
# COMPACT_ATOMS: atom_id res chain seq x y z
N MET A 1 -19.20 -35.73 -13.78
CA MET A 1 -18.72 -34.53 -14.50
C MET A 1 -19.17 -33.23 -13.81
N LYS A 2 -18.89 -33.05 -12.51
CA LYS A 2 -19.28 -31.87 -11.72
C LYS A 2 -18.21 -31.27 -10.77
N PRO A 3 -16.97 -31.77 -10.60
CA PRO A 3 -16.03 -31.15 -9.65
C PRO A 3 -15.20 -30.00 -10.26
N LEU A 4 -15.04 -29.97 -11.60
CA LEU A 4 -14.19 -28.96 -12.27
C LEU A 4 -14.82 -27.56 -12.22
N PHE A 5 -16.14 -27.47 -12.32
CA PHE A 5 -16.87 -26.20 -12.31
C PHE A 5 -16.85 -25.54 -10.92
N THR A 6 -16.93 -26.34 -9.86
CA THR A 6 -16.89 -25.87 -8.47
C THR A 6 -15.50 -25.33 -8.10
N PHE A 7 -14.43 -25.96 -8.60
CA PHE A 7 -13.07 -25.51 -8.36
C PHE A 7 -12.79 -24.15 -9.02
N LEU A 8 -13.34 -23.94 -10.22
CA LEU A 8 -13.18 -22.69 -10.98
C LEU A 8 -13.86 -21.51 -10.30
N ILE A 9 -15.00 -21.75 -9.64
CA ILE A 9 -15.73 -20.75 -8.86
C ILE A 9 -14.94 -20.34 -7.59
N VAL A 10 -14.32 -21.30 -6.88
CA VAL A 10 -13.53 -21.01 -5.66
C VAL A 10 -12.28 -20.18 -5.98
N VAL A 11 -11.61 -20.44 -7.09
CA VAL A 11 -10.46 -19.62 -7.53
C VAL A 11 -10.89 -18.20 -7.91
N PHE A 12 -12.08 -18.05 -8.50
CA PHE A 12 -12.63 -16.73 -8.88
C PHE A 12 -13.04 -15.88 -7.67
N TYR A 13 -13.48 -16.47 -6.57
CA TYR A 13 -13.79 -15.72 -5.33
C TYR A 13 -12.54 -15.34 -4.53
N SER A 14 -11.42 -16.05 -4.71
CA SER A 14 -10.15 -15.75 -4.03
C SER A 14 -9.48 -14.47 -4.53
N SER A 15 -9.75 -14.06 -5.77
CA SER A 15 -9.15 -12.87 -6.39
C SER A 15 -9.86 -11.55 -6.06
N LEU A 16 -11.09 -11.61 -5.53
CA LEU A 16 -11.90 -10.42 -5.19
C LEU A 16 -11.51 -9.79 -3.85
N ALA A 17 -10.71 -10.46 -3.03
CA ALA A 17 -10.28 -9.94 -1.72
C ALA A 17 -9.21 -8.83 -1.79
N PHE A 18 -8.69 -8.51 -2.98
CA PHE A 18 -7.49 -7.66 -3.12
C PHE A 18 -7.74 -6.22 -3.62
N ALA A 19 -8.99 -5.78 -3.71
CA ALA A 19 -9.32 -4.49 -4.35
C ALA A 19 -10.10 -3.50 -3.47
N GLN A 20 -9.99 -3.58 -2.14
CA GLN A 20 -10.50 -2.51 -1.28
C GLN A 20 -9.52 -1.34 -1.24
N SER A 21 -9.40 -0.67 -2.37
CA SER A 21 -8.41 0.37 -2.65
C SER A 21 -9.01 1.75 -2.43
N SER A 22 -8.64 2.40 -1.33
CA SER A 22 -8.99 3.79 -1.03
C SER A 22 -7.75 4.55 -0.56
N TYR A 23 -7.78 5.88 -0.65
CA TYR A 23 -6.76 6.75 -0.07
C TYR A 23 -6.44 6.35 1.38
N GLY A 24 -7.47 6.24 2.22
CA GLY A 24 -7.31 5.93 3.64
C GLY A 24 -6.62 4.58 3.87
N GLU A 25 -7.00 3.56 3.11
CA GLU A 25 -6.37 2.24 3.22
C GLU A 25 -4.89 2.26 2.82
N ALA A 26 -4.58 2.94 1.70
CA ALA A 26 -3.21 3.09 1.24
C ALA A 26 -2.34 3.86 2.25
N ILE A 27 -2.89 4.90 2.91
CA ILE A 27 -2.21 5.60 4.00
C ILE A 27 -1.97 4.67 5.20
N ARG A 28 -2.97 3.91 5.64
CA ARG A 28 -2.81 2.96 6.78
C ARG A 28 -1.72 1.94 6.51
N GLN A 29 -1.71 1.37 5.31
CA GLN A 29 -0.70 0.38 4.91
C GLN A 29 0.70 1.01 4.82
N GLY A 30 0.80 2.23 4.28
CA GLY A 30 2.06 2.97 4.24
C GLY A 30 2.61 3.28 5.64
N ASP A 31 1.76 3.77 6.54
CA ASP A 31 2.14 4.08 7.93
C ASP A 31 2.56 2.81 8.70
N ALA A 32 1.90 1.68 8.45
CA ALA A 32 2.29 0.40 9.03
C ALA A 32 3.66 -0.07 8.52
N ALA A 33 3.92 0.04 7.22
CA ALA A 33 5.21 -0.29 6.63
C ALA A 33 6.33 0.63 7.17
N LEU A 34 6.05 1.93 7.31
CA LEU A 34 7.00 2.90 7.87
C LEU A 34 7.41 2.53 9.30
N ARG A 35 6.46 2.16 10.16
CA ARG A 35 6.75 1.71 11.53
C ARG A 35 7.58 0.43 11.61
N ARG A 36 7.50 -0.43 10.59
CA ARG A 36 8.31 -1.65 10.48
C ARG A 36 9.68 -1.42 9.84
N GLY A 37 10.02 -0.19 9.44
CA GLY A 37 11.25 0.12 8.70
C GLY A 37 11.22 -0.31 7.23
N GLU A 38 10.05 -0.69 6.70
CA GLU A 38 9.87 -1.10 5.30
C GLU A 38 9.70 0.13 4.40
N TYR A 39 10.69 1.03 4.38
CA TYR A 39 10.55 2.37 3.78
C TYR A 39 10.15 2.36 2.30
N LYS A 40 10.71 1.44 1.51
CA LYS A 40 10.34 1.28 0.08
C LYS A 40 8.87 0.89 -0.09
N THR A 41 8.36 0.03 0.79
CA THR A 41 6.94 -0.37 0.79
C THR A 41 6.06 0.79 1.23
N ALA A 42 6.47 1.54 2.25
CA ALA A 42 5.75 2.73 2.72
C ALA A 42 5.59 3.77 1.59
N ILE A 43 6.68 4.12 0.92
CA ILE A 43 6.69 5.08 -0.21
C ILE A 43 5.76 4.62 -1.33
N LYS A 44 5.82 3.34 -1.73
CA LYS A 44 4.91 2.79 -2.75
C LYS A 44 3.44 2.94 -2.36
N LYS A 45 3.10 2.70 -1.10
CA LYS A 45 1.72 2.82 -0.60
C LYS A 45 1.26 4.28 -0.52
N TYR A 46 2.15 5.20 -0.17
CA TYR A 46 1.86 6.63 -0.22
C TYR A 46 1.59 7.12 -1.65
N PHE A 47 2.40 6.74 -2.64
CA PHE A 47 2.10 7.05 -4.04
C PHE A 47 0.78 6.45 -4.53
N ALA A 48 0.45 5.23 -4.09
CA ALA A 48 -0.87 4.66 -4.37
C ALA A 48 -2.00 5.51 -3.74
N ALA A 49 -1.81 6.04 -2.53
CA ALA A 49 -2.77 6.94 -1.90
C ALA A 49 -2.98 8.21 -2.73
N GLU A 50 -1.91 8.86 -3.21
CA GLU A 50 -2.03 10.04 -4.09
C GLU A 50 -2.74 9.71 -5.41
N ALA A 51 -2.53 8.53 -5.98
CA ALA A 51 -3.26 8.09 -7.17
C ALA A 51 -4.78 7.92 -6.91
N PHE A 52 -5.19 7.58 -5.68
CA PHE A 52 -6.61 7.51 -5.29
C PHE A 52 -7.21 8.88 -4.99
N ASP A 53 -6.45 9.79 -4.39
CA ASP A 53 -6.88 11.17 -4.11
C ASP A 53 -5.75 12.17 -4.39
N PRO A 54 -5.69 12.70 -5.63
CA PRO A 54 -4.68 13.67 -6.02
C PRO A 54 -4.76 14.99 -5.23
N SER A 55 -5.91 15.33 -4.64
CA SER A 55 -6.06 16.55 -3.83
C SER A 55 -5.23 16.49 -2.54
N LYS A 56 -4.85 15.28 -2.10
CA LYS A 56 -4.04 15.03 -0.89
C LYS A 56 -2.55 14.96 -1.19
N LYS A 57 -2.10 15.33 -2.38
CA LYS A 57 -0.69 15.31 -2.79
C LYS A 57 0.26 15.91 -1.74
N ALA A 58 -0.06 17.08 -1.17
CA ALA A 58 0.77 17.70 -0.15
C ALA A 58 0.94 16.82 1.11
N THR A 59 -0.14 16.19 1.57
CA THR A 59 -0.13 15.26 2.71
C THR A 59 0.67 14.00 2.39
N VAL A 60 0.51 13.45 1.18
CA VAL A 60 1.27 12.27 0.73
C VAL A 60 2.76 12.59 0.62
N GLN A 61 3.11 13.73 0.03
CA GLN A 61 4.49 14.18 -0.14
C GLN A 61 5.20 14.31 1.20
N ALA A 62 4.54 14.89 2.22
CA ALA A 62 5.11 14.98 3.56
C ALA A 62 5.43 13.60 4.15
N LYS A 63 4.57 12.60 3.93
CA LYS A 63 4.80 11.21 4.38
C LYS A 63 5.92 10.52 3.61
N VAL A 64 6.04 10.76 2.30
CA VAL A 64 7.15 10.25 1.48
C VAL A 64 8.48 10.84 1.96
N ASN A 65 8.53 12.15 2.21
CA ASN A 65 9.73 12.80 2.74
C ASN A 65 10.13 12.22 4.10
N ALA A 66 9.17 12.04 5.01
CA ALA A 66 9.45 11.43 6.32
C ALA A 66 10.05 10.01 6.19
N ALA A 67 9.64 9.23 5.19
CA ALA A 67 10.24 7.93 4.91
C ALA A 67 11.69 8.06 4.40
N PHE A 68 11.99 9.05 3.55
CA PHE A 68 13.35 9.33 3.09
C PHE A 68 14.25 9.84 4.21
N ASP A 69 13.76 10.73 5.08
CA ASP A 69 14.53 11.24 6.23
C ASP A 69 14.96 10.08 7.15
N LYS A 70 14.09 9.08 7.34
CA LYS A 70 14.42 7.86 8.10
C LYS A 70 15.45 6.99 7.39
N ILE A 71 15.38 6.85 6.07
CA ILE A 71 16.41 6.14 5.29
C ILE A 71 17.77 6.84 5.44
N GLU A 72 17.79 8.17 5.34
CA GLU A 72 19.02 8.94 5.43
C GLU A 72 19.62 8.88 6.83
N ALA A 73 18.80 8.97 7.88
CA ALA A 73 19.27 8.80 9.26
C ALA A 73 20.00 7.46 9.46
N LEU A 74 19.45 6.36 8.93
CA LEU A 74 20.08 5.02 8.98
C LEU A 74 21.36 4.91 8.17
N ARG A 75 21.57 5.77 7.17
CA ARG A 75 22.80 5.78 6.37
C ARG A 75 23.97 6.42 7.12
N LEU A 76 23.67 7.33 8.04
CA LEU A 76 24.64 8.09 8.82
C LEU A 76 25.03 7.41 10.14
N GLU A 77 24.34 6.32 10.51
CA GLU A 77 24.67 5.41 11.62
C GLU A 77 25.75 4.40 11.22
#